data_AF-A0AA48MBH4-F1
#
_entry.id   AF-A0AA48MBH4-F1
#
_cell.length_a   1.000
_cell.length_b   1.000
_cell.length_c   1.000
_cell.angle_alpha   90.00
_cell.angle_beta   90.00
_cell.angle_gamma   90.00
#
_symmetry.space_group_name_H-M   'P 1'
#
loop_
_entity.id
_entity.type
_entity.pdbx_description
1 polymer ?
#
loop_
_entity_poly.entity_id
_entity_poly.type
_entity_poly.pdbx_seq_one_letter_code
_entity_poly.pdbx_strand_id
1 'polypeptide(L)'
;MILCERCPDEPSCRNCLNELRVGRSAQKVLPPRQVRLTLLADGAEAVAELRAVSRTAVGLYCPGQPLHGRIEVELAADFRIIGSLVRGIRNVPYYVLDIEKVLRRNEVLERLLLDEFHRWHLSGELDPASLLKNMRERNDEWSRIIKQELQKLSILRQVGAIYLYLVEDGRLRPLGTARVDEPLEQEMRRLAARAADAGTALREQVVAPDGSRVYELYASPLPDRTCGLALIDITEAIAEERRRQKKEWDLYKQVLASVTGDKLVLLTDEELFVLIREGEMLAAIDVRAPEDLSRLRRECRRVLEPLGMADKRLLQYIVALNEAASNTLKHGSGGTVTLYRANEQVCRAVVHDQGGGIDLEELPRATLIQGYSTRNSLGVGFHVMLRCCDRLLLCSSSAGTKLVLECRVQPL
;
A
#
# COMPACT_ATOMS: atom_id res chain seq x y z
N MET A 1 25.96 -14.13 -20.53
CA MET A 1 25.78 -12.80 -19.91
C MET A 1 25.21 -13.02 -18.53
N ILE A 2 26.14 -13.22 -17.59
CA ILE A 2 25.90 -13.53 -16.18
C ILE A 2 25.39 -12.24 -15.52
N LEU A 3 24.48 -12.33 -14.55
CA LEU A 3 24.03 -11.17 -13.79
C LEU A 3 25.24 -10.39 -13.24
N CYS A 4 25.46 -9.19 -13.79
CA CYS A 4 26.31 -8.12 -13.30
C CYS A 4 27.36 -8.53 -12.26
N GLU A 5 28.50 -9.01 -12.72
CA GLU A 5 29.72 -9.15 -11.90
C GLU A 5 30.28 -7.78 -11.44
N ARG A 6 29.65 -6.67 -11.86
CA ARG A 6 30.06 -5.27 -11.58
C ARG A 6 29.03 -4.48 -10.77
N CYS A 7 28.13 -5.13 -10.03
CA CYS A 7 27.30 -4.42 -9.04
C CYS A 7 28.02 -4.51 -7.68
N PRO A 8 28.29 -3.38 -6.98
CA PRO A 8 27.61 -2.08 -7.06
C PRO A 8 28.14 -1.03 -8.07
N ASP A 9 29.24 -1.30 -8.78
CA ASP A 9 29.96 -0.32 -9.63
C ASP A 9 29.19 0.17 -10.88
N GLU A 10 28.16 -0.55 -11.34
CA GLU A 10 27.30 -0.16 -12.47
C GLU A 10 25.80 -0.09 -12.04
N PRO A 11 25.38 1.00 -11.39
CA PRO A 11 24.01 1.16 -10.88
C PRO A 11 22.95 1.33 -11.98
N SER A 12 23.36 1.66 -13.20
CA SER A 12 22.49 1.88 -14.38
C SER A 12 21.79 0.60 -14.89
N CYS A 13 22.31 -0.59 -14.56
CA CYS A 13 21.77 -1.86 -15.05
C CYS A 13 20.44 -2.26 -14.38
N ARG A 14 19.43 -2.61 -15.20
CA ARG A 14 18.05 -2.93 -14.77
C ARG A 14 17.62 -4.38 -14.95
N ASN A 15 18.52 -5.30 -15.34
CA ASN A 15 18.15 -6.69 -15.66
C ASN A 15 17.44 -7.42 -14.51
N CYS A 16 17.91 -7.25 -13.27
CA CYS A 16 17.26 -7.83 -12.10
C CYS A 16 15.84 -7.26 -11.88
N LEU A 17 15.62 -5.98 -12.15
CA LEU A 17 14.32 -5.31 -11.99
C LEU A 17 13.32 -5.70 -13.07
N ASN A 18 13.77 -5.85 -14.31
CA ASN A 18 12.91 -6.26 -15.43
C ASN A 18 12.30 -7.64 -15.20
N GLU A 19 13.04 -8.52 -14.53
CA GLU A 19 12.62 -9.90 -14.26
C GLU A 19 11.64 -10.03 -13.10
N LEU A 20 11.56 -9.02 -12.21
CA LEU A 20 10.47 -8.96 -11.23
C LEU A 20 9.10 -8.76 -11.90
N ARG A 21 9.05 -8.25 -13.14
CA ARG A 21 7.80 -7.99 -13.90
C ARG A 21 6.77 -7.07 -13.21
N VAL A 22 7.21 -6.31 -12.21
CA VAL A 22 6.38 -5.35 -11.44
C VAL A 22 6.49 -3.90 -11.96
N GLY A 23 7.13 -3.67 -13.11
CA GLY A 23 7.21 -2.34 -13.72
C GLY A 23 8.13 -1.36 -12.99
N ARG A 24 7.72 -0.10 -12.86
CA ARG A 24 8.54 0.98 -12.23
C ARG A 24 8.56 0.94 -10.69
N SER A 25 7.83 0.02 -10.08
CA SER A 25 7.77 -0.17 -8.62
C SER A 25 8.89 -1.06 -8.07
N ALA A 26 9.70 -1.68 -8.94
CA ALA A 26 10.90 -2.41 -8.53
C ALA A 26 12.07 -1.46 -8.27
N GLN A 27 12.75 -1.68 -7.16
CA GLN A 27 14.01 -1.03 -6.80
C GLN A 27 15.12 -2.05 -6.61
N LYS A 28 16.35 -1.60 -6.84
CA LYS A 28 17.55 -2.43 -6.71
C LYS A 28 18.07 -2.32 -5.28
N VAL A 29 18.56 -3.42 -4.74
CA VAL A 29 19.19 -3.42 -3.41
C VAL A 29 20.70 -3.27 -3.60
N LEU A 30 21.22 -2.11 -3.19
CA LEU A 30 22.62 -1.74 -3.33
C LEU A 30 23.19 -1.29 -1.96
N PRO A 31 24.25 -1.94 -1.44
CA PRO A 31 24.84 -3.19 -1.92
C PRO A 31 23.88 -4.40 -1.71
N PRO A 32 24.05 -5.52 -2.43
CA PRO A 32 23.29 -6.75 -2.20
C PRO A 32 23.33 -7.19 -0.74
N ARG A 33 22.18 -7.56 -0.18
CA ARG A 33 22.05 -7.90 1.26
C ARG A 33 21.91 -9.39 1.45
N GLN A 34 22.68 -9.98 2.36
CA GLN A 34 22.52 -11.40 2.71
C GLN A 34 21.24 -11.61 3.53
N VAL A 35 20.46 -12.61 3.12
CA VAL A 35 19.21 -13.02 3.76
C VAL A 35 19.24 -14.53 3.97
N ARG A 36 18.63 -14.99 5.07
CA ARG A 36 18.45 -16.42 5.33
C ARG A 36 17.13 -16.87 4.72
N LEU A 37 17.17 -18.04 4.10
CA LEU A 37 16.01 -18.66 3.49
C LEU A 37 15.74 -19.98 4.19
N THR A 38 14.47 -20.30 4.39
CA THR A 38 14.02 -21.61 4.86
C THR A 38 13.07 -22.18 3.82
N LEU A 39 13.42 -23.33 3.24
CA LEU A 39 12.54 -24.04 2.31
C LEU A 39 11.43 -24.70 3.12
N LEU A 40 10.17 -24.31 2.88
CA LEU A 40 9.04 -24.82 3.65
C LEU A 40 8.66 -26.27 3.31
N ALA A 41 9.24 -26.84 2.24
CA ALA A 41 8.98 -28.20 1.81
C ALA A 41 9.76 -29.24 2.64
N ASP A 42 11.01 -28.96 2.99
CA ASP A 42 11.94 -29.88 3.63
C ASP A 42 12.65 -29.29 4.87
N GLY A 43 12.42 -28.00 5.17
CA GLY A 43 13.05 -27.29 6.28
C GLY A 43 14.51 -26.93 6.02
N ALA A 44 15.01 -27.07 4.79
CA ALA A 44 16.41 -26.76 4.47
C ALA A 44 16.68 -25.26 4.56
N GLU A 45 17.77 -24.88 5.24
CA GLU A 45 18.21 -23.49 5.33
C GLU A 45 19.21 -23.15 4.22
N ALA A 46 19.08 -21.94 3.67
CA ALA A 46 19.97 -21.39 2.66
C ALA A 46 20.37 -19.95 2.99
N VAL A 47 21.45 -19.48 2.39
CA VAL A 47 21.78 -18.05 2.37
C VAL A 47 21.73 -17.57 0.92
N ALA A 48 21.04 -16.45 0.70
CA ALA A 48 20.96 -15.80 -0.60
C ALA A 48 21.22 -14.31 -0.48
N GLU A 49 21.51 -13.68 -1.62
CA GLU A 49 21.64 -12.24 -1.74
C GLU A 49 20.34 -11.64 -2.26
N LEU A 50 19.75 -10.74 -1.50
CA LEU A 50 18.67 -9.89 -1.95
C LEU A 50 19.24 -8.79 -2.86
N ARG A 51 18.81 -8.78 -4.13
CA ARG A 51 19.31 -7.86 -5.17
C ARG A 51 18.25 -6.92 -5.73
N ALA A 52 16.97 -7.23 -5.59
CA ALA A 52 15.88 -6.40 -6.04
C ALA A 52 14.64 -6.58 -5.17
N VAL A 53 13.83 -5.54 -5.02
CA VAL A 53 12.62 -5.55 -4.20
C VAL A 53 11.53 -4.73 -4.86
N SER A 54 10.29 -5.15 -4.70
CA SER A 54 9.07 -4.39 -4.92
C SER A 54 8.05 -4.71 -3.83
N ARG A 55 6.88 -4.09 -3.87
CA ARG A 55 5.83 -4.32 -2.87
C ARG A 55 5.23 -5.73 -2.91
N THR A 56 5.37 -6.43 -4.04
CA THR A 56 4.73 -7.72 -4.33
C THR A 56 5.71 -8.83 -4.68
N ALA A 57 6.98 -8.50 -4.96
CA ALA A 57 7.99 -9.49 -5.32
C ALA A 57 9.39 -9.06 -4.89
N VAL A 58 10.26 -10.03 -4.60
CA VAL A 58 11.69 -9.82 -4.32
C VAL A 58 12.58 -10.67 -5.22
N GLY A 59 13.78 -10.18 -5.53
CA GLY A 59 14.78 -10.84 -6.34
C GLY A 59 15.94 -11.35 -5.51
N LEU A 60 16.13 -12.66 -5.52
CA LEU A 60 17.13 -13.39 -4.74
C LEU A 60 18.18 -14.01 -5.67
N TYR A 61 19.46 -13.84 -5.34
CA TYR A 61 20.58 -14.48 -6.01
C TYR A 61 21.20 -15.53 -5.07
N CYS A 62 21.19 -16.81 -5.47
CA CYS A 62 21.67 -17.91 -4.64
C CYS A 62 22.55 -18.86 -5.45
N PRO A 63 23.86 -18.63 -5.53
CA PRO A 63 24.76 -19.43 -6.36
C PRO A 63 25.04 -20.83 -5.81
N GLY A 64 24.73 -21.08 -4.53
CA GLY A 64 25.08 -22.32 -3.84
C GLY A 64 24.11 -23.48 -4.07
N GLN A 65 22.81 -23.21 -4.28
CA GLN A 65 21.82 -24.27 -4.48
C GLN A 65 20.57 -23.81 -5.23
N PRO A 66 19.90 -24.71 -5.99
CA PRO A 66 18.68 -24.37 -6.70
C PRO A 66 17.49 -24.23 -5.75
N LEU A 67 16.99 -23.00 -5.63
CA LEU A 67 15.79 -22.72 -4.85
C LEU A 67 14.52 -23.11 -5.64
N HIS A 68 13.58 -23.78 -4.97
CA HIS A 68 12.31 -24.19 -5.55
C HIS A 68 11.18 -24.20 -4.51
N GLY A 69 9.94 -24.04 -4.98
CA GLY A 69 8.75 -24.11 -4.15
C GLY A 69 8.52 -22.86 -3.29
N ARG A 70 7.87 -23.07 -2.14
CA ARG A 70 7.59 -22.01 -1.15
C ARG A 70 8.75 -21.87 -0.19
N ILE A 71 9.20 -20.64 0.00
CA ILE A 71 10.29 -20.32 0.90
C ILE A 71 9.89 -19.20 1.85
N GLU A 72 10.43 -19.28 3.05
CA GLU A 72 10.44 -18.20 4.03
C GLU A 72 11.79 -17.46 3.90
N VAL A 73 11.74 -16.14 3.82
CA VAL A 73 12.89 -15.25 3.73
C VAL A 73 12.94 -14.45 5.02
N GLU A 74 13.94 -14.72 5.86
CA GLU A 74 14.21 -13.95 7.05
C GLU A 74 15.05 -12.72 6.70
N LEU A 75 14.45 -11.54 6.91
CA LEU A 75 15.04 -10.26 6.52
C LEU A 75 15.58 -9.51 7.74
N ALA A 76 14.94 -9.72 8.89
CA ALA A 76 15.37 -9.32 10.22
C ALA A 76 14.74 -10.25 11.28
N ALA A 77 15.19 -10.16 12.53
CA ALA A 77 14.78 -11.05 13.61
C ALA A 77 13.25 -11.11 13.86
N ASP A 78 12.52 -10.02 13.58
CA ASP A 78 11.07 -9.93 13.73
C ASP A 78 10.32 -9.78 12.39
N PHE A 79 10.99 -10.08 11.27
CA PHE A 79 10.47 -9.79 9.94
C PHE A 79 10.79 -10.88 8.91
N ARG A 80 9.73 -11.52 8.42
CA ARG A 80 9.84 -12.64 7.48
C ARG A 80 8.85 -12.50 6.34
N ILE A 81 9.28 -12.91 5.16
CA ILE A 81 8.43 -12.97 3.98
C ILE A 81 8.26 -14.42 3.59
N ILE A 82 7.03 -14.84 3.33
CA ILE A 82 6.73 -16.14 2.74
C ILE A 82 6.24 -15.91 1.32
N GLY A 83 6.80 -16.65 0.39
CA GLY A 83 6.44 -16.53 -1.00
C GLY A 83 6.79 -17.75 -1.83
N SER A 84 6.24 -17.77 -3.03
CA SER A 84 6.49 -18.81 -4.01
C SER A 84 7.57 -18.35 -4.98
N LEU A 85 8.55 -19.22 -5.23
CA LEU A 85 9.62 -18.94 -6.18
C LEU A 85 9.15 -19.16 -7.62
N VAL A 86 9.32 -18.11 -8.42
CA VAL A 86 9.25 -18.15 -9.87
C VAL A 86 10.67 -18.07 -10.43
N ARG A 87 10.95 -18.89 -11.43
CA ARG A 87 12.25 -18.90 -12.10
C ARG A 87 12.45 -17.54 -12.77
N GLY A 88 13.48 -16.81 -12.35
CA GLY A 88 13.85 -15.51 -12.91
C GLY A 88 14.65 -15.68 -14.20
N ILE A 89 15.94 -15.38 -14.14
CA ILE A 89 16.80 -15.32 -15.33
C ILE A 89 17.28 -16.72 -15.73
N ARG A 90 17.12 -17.08 -17.01
CA ARG A 90 17.63 -18.37 -17.54
C ARG A 90 19.15 -18.46 -17.38
N ASN A 91 19.63 -19.59 -16.87
CA ASN A 91 21.05 -19.92 -16.67
C ASN A 91 21.80 -18.98 -15.71
N VAL A 92 21.07 -18.27 -14.84
CA VAL A 92 21.66 -17.49 -13.75
C VAL A 92 20.94 -17.90 -12.47
N PRO A 93 21.64 -18.10 -11.34
CA PRO A 93 21.01 -18.52 -10.09
C PRO A 93 20.27 -17.35 -9.41
N TYR A 94 19.34 -16.76 -10.15
CA TYR A 94 18.49 -15.65 -9.75
C TYR A 94 17.03 -16.05 -9.81
N TYR A 95 16.36 -15.81 -8.70
CA TYR A 95 15.01 -16.26 -8.44
C TYR A 95 14.16 -15.07 -8.05
N VAL A 96 12.94 -15.05 -8.56
CA VAL A 96 11.94 -14.06 -8.17
C VAL A 96 11.01 -14.75 -7.20
N LEU A 97 10.82 -14.16 -6.03
CA LEU A 97 9.86 -14.62 -5.05
C LEU A 97 8.68 -13.67 -5.07
N ASP A 98 7.51 -14.20 -5.40
CA ASP A 98 6.24 -13.49 -5.25
C ASP A 98 5.82 -13.55 -3.78
N ILE A 99 5.62 -12.38 -3.18
CA ILE A 99 5.28 -12.22 -1.77
C ILE A 99 3.82 -12.66 -1.59
N GLU A 100 3.61 -13.73 -0.82
CA GLU A 100 2.27 -14.17 -0.42
C GLU A 100 1.89 -13.61 0.96
N LYS A 101 2.85 -13.65 1.88
CA LYS A 101 2.67 -13.20 3.26
C LYS A 101 3.91 -12.51 3.78
N VAL A 102 3.70 -11.55 4.65
CA VAL A 102 4.70 -10.79 5.36
C VAL A 102 4.35 -10.92 6.84
N LEU A 103 5.21 -11.62 7.59
CA LEU A 103 5.06 -11.88 9.01
C LEU A 103 5.89 -10.86 9.78
N ARG A 104 5.23 -10.10 10.67
CA ARG A 104 5.87 -9.11 11.52
C ARG A 104 5.35 -9.18 12.93
N ARG A 105 6.19 -9.58 13.89
CA ARG A 105 5.81 -9.78 15.31
C ARG A 105 4.52 -10.62 15.48
N ASN A 106 3.35 -9.98 15.49
CA ASN A 106 2.00 -10.54 15.65
C ASN A 106 1.02 -10.18 14.51
N GLU A 107 1.47 -9.54 13.43
CA GLU A 107 0.66 -9.13 12.29
C GLU A 107 1.06 -9.91 11.02
N VAL A 108 0.05 -10.29 10.23
CA VAL A 108 0.22 -10.97 8.94
C VAL A 108 -0.30 -10.02 7.86
N LEU A 109 0.60 -9.51 7.03
CA LEU A 109 0.29 -8.64 5.90
C LEU A 109 0.47 -9.41 4.59
N GLU A 110 -0.29 -9.08 3.54
CA GLU A 110 -0.15 -9.73 2.23
C GLU A 110 0.90 -9.06 1.33
N ARG A 111 1.37 -7.85 1.68
CA ARG A 111 2.32 -7.02 0.88
C ARG A 111 3.20 -6.12 1.75
N LEU A 112 4.32 -5.65 1.18
CA LEU A 112 5.21 -4.67 1.83
C LEU A 112 4.59 -3.25 1.83
N LEU A 113 4.58 -2.59 2.99
CA LEU A 113 4.06 -1.23 3.15
C LEU A 113 4.98 -0.20 2.47
N LEU A 114 4.43 0.95 2.04
CA LEU A 114 5.16 2.00 1.30
C LEU A 114 6.35 2.54 2.11
N ASP A 115 6.19 2.60 3.44
CA ASP A 115 7.23 2.98 4.40
C ASP A 115 8.39 1.98 4.46
N GLU A 116 8.16 0.71 4.09
CA GLU A 116 9.16 -0.37 4.11
C GLU A 116 9.96 -0.44 2.80
N PHE A 117 9.32 -0.11 1.68
CA PHE A 117 9.99 0.15 0.40
C PHE A 117 11.01 1.28 0.54
N HIS A 118 10.66 2.34 1.27
CA HIS A 118 11.59 3.45 1.57
C HIS A 118 12.66 3.07 2.60
N ARG A 119 12.38 2.17 3.57
CA ARG A 119 13.40 1.64 4.50
C ARG A 119 14.50 0.84 3.79
N TRP A 120 14.19 0.19 2.68
CA TRP A 120 15.09 -0.78 2.05
C TRP A 120 16.01 -0.21 0.97
N HIS A 121 15.68 0.93 0.35
CA HIS A 121 16.64 1.66 -0.48
C HIS A 121 17.68 2.42 0.37
N LEU A 122 17.36 2.73 1.63
CA LEU A 122 18.22 3.49 2.54
C LEU A 122 19.18 2.63 3.37
N SER A 123 18.98 1.30 3.48
CA SER A 123 19.86 0.49 4.34
C SER A 123 21.28 0.30 3.79
N GLY A 124 21.51 0.66 2.54
CA GLY A 124 22.80 0.46 1.87
C GLY A 124 23.48 1.74 1.42
N GLU A 125 22.73 2.71 0.90
CA GLU A 125 23.36 3.89 0.29
C GLU A 125 23.63 5.02 1.29
N LEU A 126 22.95 5.11 2.43
CA LEU A 126 23.29 5.93 3.61
C LEU A 126 22.30 5.61 4.75
N ASP A 127 22.59 4.61 5.57
CA ASP A 127 21.92 4.42 6.87
C ASP A 127 22.20 5.68 7.71
N PRO A 128 21.20 6.45 8.17
CA PRO A 128 21.47 7.58 9.05
C PRO A 128 22.27 7.15 10.28
N ALA A 129 22.10 5.91 10.78
CA ALA A 129 22.94 5.42 11.86
C ALA A 129 24.40 5.18 11.43
N SER A 130 24.70 4.89 10.16
CA SER A 130 26.09 4.85 9.65
C SER A 130 26.71 6.23 9.49
N LEU A 131 25.92 7.25 9.12
CA LEU A 131 26.33 8.66 9.19
C LEU A 131 26.63 9.11 10.62
N LEU A 132 25.81 8.66 11.57
CA LEU A 132 25.92 9.05 12.97
C LEU A 132 27.10 8.33 13.66
N LYS A 133 27.44 7.09 13.29
CA LYS A 133 28.53 6.29 13.90
C LYS A 133 29.91 6.96 13.86
N ASN A 134 30.17 7.84 12.89
CA ASN A 134 31.48 8.47 12.68
C ASN A 134 31.55 9.96 13.13
N MET A 135 30.59 10.44 13.94
CA MET A 135 30.41 11.86 14.29
C MET A 135 31.51 12.52 15.15
N ARG A 136 32.48 11.77 15.68
CA ARG A 136 33.48 12.29 16.64
C ARG A 136 34.63 13.07 16.01
N GLU A 137 34.94 12.82 14.76
CA GLU A 137 35.91 13.62 14.02
C GLU A 137 35.14 14.50 13.05
N ARG A 138 35.25 15.84 13.19
CA ARG A 138 35.30 16.83 12.09
C ARG A 138 34.35 18.06 12.16
N ASN A 139 34.86 19.14 11.54
CA ASN A 139 34.35 20.51 11.34
C ASN A 139 33.14 20.64 10.38
N ASP A 140 32.64 21.88 10.21
CA ASP A 140 31.62 22.34 9.24
C ASP A 140 31.72 21.71 7.82
N GLU A 141 32.93 21.33 7.40
CA GLU A 141 33.21 20.67 6.12
C GLU A 141 32.52 19.30 5.99
N TRP A 142 32.27 18.60 7.09
CA TRP A 142 31.55 17.32 7.09
C TRP A 142 30.06 17.44 6.97
N SER A 143 29.45 18.39 7.68
CA SER A 143 28.06 18.74 7.49
C SER A 143 27.80 19.06 6.01
N ARG A 144 28.78 19.64 5.32
CA ARG A 144 28.74 19.91 3.88
C ARG A 144 28.92 18.66 3.00
N ILE A 145 29.86 17.75 3.32
CA ILE A 145 30.05 16.49 2.59
C ILE A 145 28.84 15.56 2.76
N ILE A 146 28.31 15.42 3.97
CA ILE A 146 27.09 14.63 4.25
C ILE A 146 25.91 15.20 3.47
N LYS A 147 25.71 16.52 3.50
CA LYS A 147 24.70 17.17 2.65
C LYS A 147 24.92 16.89 1.17
N GLN A 148 26.16 16.93 0.68
CA GLN A 148 26.47 16.68 -0.74
C GLN A 148 26.26 15.21 -1.15
N GLU A 149 26.67 14.24 -0.34
CA GLU A 149 26.45 12.82 -0.65
C GLU A 149 24.99 12.43 -0.53
N LEU A 150 24.28 12.99 0.44
CA LEU A 150 22.82 12.84 0.54
C LEU A 150 22.13 13.50 -0.67
N GLN A 151 22.54 14.69 -1.12
CA GLN A 151 21.97 15.34 -2.32
C GLN A 151 22.23 14.60 -3.63
N LYS A 152 23.28 13.76 -3.70
CA LYS A 152 23.59 12.93 -4.89
C LYS A 152 22.67 11.71 -5.01
N LEU A 153 22.07 11.25 -3.91
CA LEU A 153 21.09 10.17 -3.96
C LEU A 153 19.80 10.68 -4.63
N SER A 154 19.38 10.01 -5.71
CA SER A 154 18.20 10.38 -6.51
C SER A 154 16.88 10.46 -5.73
N ILE A 155 16.84 9.95 -4.49
CA ILE A 155 15.68 9.95 -3.57
C ILE A 155 15.68 11.17 -2.64
N LEU A 156 16.83 11.82 -2.44
CA LEU A 156 17.01 12.92 -1.49
C LEU A 156 17.06 14.31 -2.15
N ARG A 157 16.80 14.40 -3.45
CA ARG A 157 16.52 15.69 -4.11
C ARG A 157 15.29 16.43 -3.55
N GLN A 158 14.49 15.77 -2.72
CA GLN A 158 13.17 16.23 -2.23
C GLN A 158 13.08 16.35 -0.70
N VAL A 159 14.16 16.10 0.04
CA VAL A 159 14.21 16.42 1.47
C VAL A 159 14.53 17.90 1.61
N GLY A 160 13.58 18.68 2.15
CA GLY A 160 13.71 20.13 2.28
C GLY A 160 14.89 20.56 3.14
N ALA A 161 15.12 19.85 4.26
CA ALA A 161 16.26 20.08 5.13
C ALA A 161 16.57 18.85 6.01
N ILE A 162 17.86 18.62 6.26
CA ILE A 162 18.36 17.65 7.23
C ILE A 162 19.09 18.42 8.33
N TYR A 163 18.70 18.16 9.57
CA TYR A 163 19.28 18.76 10.75
C TYR A 163 19.96 17.68 11.58
N LEU A 164 21.26 17.86 11.82
CA LEU A 164 22.08 16.92 12.58
C LEU A 164 22.37 17.48 13.96
N TYR A 165 22.24 16.62 14.97
CA TYR A 165 22.51 16.96 16.36
C TYR A 165 23.33 15.87 17.03
N LEU A 166 24.06 16.28 18.06
CA LEU A 166 24.76 15.43 18.99
C LEU A 166 24.19 15.66 20.38
N VAL A 167 23.89 14.59 21.10
CA VAL A 167 23.54 14.64 22.52
C VAL A 167 24.75 14.21 23.34
N GLU A 168 25.25 15.13 24.16
CA GLU A 168 26.34 14.91 25.10
C GLU A 168 25.87 15.38 26.49
N ASP A 169 25.95 14.51 27.49
CA ASP A 169 25.47 14.77 28.86
C ASP A 169 24.03 15.34 28.94
N GLY A 170 23.14 14.82 28.09
CA GLY A 170 21.73 15.24 28.00
C GLY A 170 21.51 16.61 27.35
N ARG A 171 22.56 17.26 26.82
CA ARG A 171 22.48 18.52 26.10
C ARG A 171 22.50 18.27 24.58
N LEU A 172 21.53 18.86 23.88
CA LEU A 172 21.48 18.89 22.42
C LEU A 172 22.46 19.92 21.86
N ARG A 173 23.34 19.49 20.97
CA ARG A 173 24.25 20.34 20.20
C ARG A 173 23.97 20.14 18.70
N PRO A 174 23.43 21.13 17.97
CA PRO A 174 23.36 21.05 16.53
C PRO A 174 24.74 21.13 15.91
N LEU A 175 24.93 20.41 14.81
CA LEU A 175 26.13 20.43 13.98
C LEU A 175 25.99 21.36 12.77
N GLY A 176 25.03 22.28 12.84
CA GLY A 176 24.80 23.33 11.86
C GLY A 176 24.18 24.55 12.50
N THR A 177 23.82 25.55 11.68
CA THR A 177 23.26 26.83 12.15
C THR A 177 21.77 26.75 12.51
N ALA A 178 21.08 25.71 12.06
CA ALA A 178 19.65 25.56 12.28
C ALA A 178 19.34 25.11 13.71
N ARG A 179 18.33 25.74 14.29
CA ARG A 179 17.73 25.41 15.58
C ARG A 179 16.30 24.96 15.33
N VAL A 180 15.83 24.03 16.15
CA VAL A 180 14.43 23.58 16.17
C VAL A 180 13.74 24.12 17.41
N ASP A 181 12.42 24.18 17.37
CA ASP A 181 11.63 24.68 18.48
C ASP A 181 11.70 23.75 19.71
N GLU A 182 11.48 24.32 20.89
CA GLU A 182 11.60 23.63 22.18
C GLU A 182 10.78 22.32 22.28
N PRO A 183 9.54 22.21 21.76
CA PRO A 183 8.79 20.95 21.80
C PRO A 183 9.47 19.84 21.00
N LEU A 184 10.10 20.19 19.87
CA LEU A 184 10.81 19.21 19.04
C LEU A 184 12.12 18.79 19.69
N GLU A 185 12.81 19.70 20.39
CA GLU A 185 13.97 19.35 21.22
C GLU A 185 13.62 18.35 22.32
N GLN A 186 12.44 18.47 22.95
CA GLN A 186 12.00 17.53 23.98
C GLN A 186 11.83 16.11 23.40
N GLU A 187 11.18 15.98 22.24
CA GLU A 187 11.04 14.67 21.59
C GLU A 187 12.37 14.11 21.11
N MET A 188 13.29 14.97 20.64
CA MET A 188 14.66 14.58 20.32
C MET A 188 15.42 14.00 21.51
N ARG A 189 15.36 14.65 22.68
CA ARG A 189 15.99 14.14 23.90
C ARG A 189 15.36 12.84 24.37
N ARG A 190 14.03 12.75 24.29
CA ARG A 190 13.28 11.54 24.65
C ARG A 190 13.70 10.36 23.78
N LEU A 191 13.77 10.54 22.46
CA LEU A 191 14.19 9.46 21.56
C LEU A 191 15.66 9.10 21.76
N ALA A 192 16.53 10.08 21.97
CA ALA A 192 17.95 9.85 22.26
C ALA A 192 18.15 9.02 23.54
N ALA A 193 17.45 9.36 24.63
CA ALA A 193 17.50 8.61 25.88
C ALA A 193 17.05 7.16 25.68
N ARG A 194 15.92 6.96 24.97
CA ARG A 194 15.43 5.62 24.65
C ARG A 194 16.38 4.82 23.77
N ALA A 195 17.04 5.46 22.82
CA ALA A 195 18.01 4.82 21.94
C ALA A 195 19.29 4.43 22.71
N ALA A 196 19.72 5.28 23.66
CA ALA A 196 20.82 4.99 24.58
C ALA A 196 20.47 3.82 25.52
N ASP A 197 19.29 3.84 26.13
CA ASP A 197 18.81 2.76 27.02
C ASP A 197 18.67 1.42 26.28
N ALA A 198 18.16 1.46 25.04
CA ALA A 198 17.98 0.29 24.21
C ALA A 198 19.29 -0.21 23.55
N GLY A 199 20.36 0.60 23.59
CA GLY A 199 21.63 0.30 22.93
C GLY A 199 21.56 0.14 21.40
N THR A 200 20.47 0.60 20.77
CA THR A 200 20.19 0.41 19.33
C THR A 200 19.63 1.68 18.72
N ALA A 201 19.79 1.83 17.40
CA ALA A 201 19.25 3.00 16.70
C ALA A 201 17.72 2.92 16.62
N LEU A 202 17.05 4.05 16.85
CA LEU A 202 15.60 4.21 16.85
C LEU A 202 15.16 5.28 15.84
N ARG A 203 13.93 5.14 15.33
CA ARG A 203 13.31 6.07 14.39
C ARG A 203 11.86 6.32 14.79
N GLU A 204 11.44 7.58 14.78
CA GLU A 204 10.06 7.99 15.02
C GLU A 204 9.66 9.15 14.10
N GLN A 205 8.38 9.22 13.75
CA GLN A 205 7.80 10.38 13.07
C GLN A 205 7.28 11.36 14.10
N VAL A 206 7.63 12.63 13.93
CA VAL A 206 7.23 13.71 14.84
C VAL A 206 6.59 14.81 14.02
N VAL A 207 5.40 15.23 14.45
CA VAL A 207 4.69 16.36 13.83
C VAL A 207 5.04 17.62 14.59
N ALA A 208 5.31 18.71 13.86
CA ALA A 208 5.53 20.02 14.47
C ALA A 208 4.30 20.44 15.30
N PRO A 209 4.47 21.26 16.37
CA PRO A 209 3.37 21.68 17.25
C PRO A 209 2.23 22.41 16.52
N ASP A 210 2.55 23.11 15.44
CA ASP A 210 1.62 23.82 14.58
C ASP A 210 0.93 22.91 13.54
N GLY A 211 1.30 21.63 13.49
CA GLY A 211 0.80 20.66 12.51
C GLY A 211 1.26 20.90 11.07
N SER A 212 2.10 21.91 10.82
CA SER A 212 2.45 22.34 9.47
C SER A 212 3.52 21.47 8.83
N ARG A 213 4.37 20.84 9.65
CA ARG A 213 5.49 20.02 9.20
C ARG A 213 5.50 18.66 9.84
N VAL A 214 5.96 17.68 9.06
CA VAL A 214 6.19 16.33 9.52
C VAL A 214 7.67 16.03 9.36
N TYR A 215 8.28 15.65 10.48
CA TYR A 215 9.68 15.29 10.54
C TYR A 215 9.84 13.80 10.79
N GLU A 216 10.90 13.27 10.22
CA GLU A 216 11.41 11.96 10.58
C GLU A 216 12.65 12.10 11.44
N LEU A 217 12.58 11.58 12.65
CA LEU A 217 13.62 11.66 13.66
C LEU A 217 14.32 10.31 13.81
N TYR A 218 15.63 10.33 13.68
CA TYR A 218 16.51 9.18 13.87
C TYR A 218 17.43 9.45 15.05
N ALA A 219 17.60 8.46 15.92
CA ALA A 219 18.54 8.46 17.03
C ALA A 219 19.45 7.25 16.94
N SER A 220 20.76 7.45 17.06
CA SER A 220 21.74 6.37 17.10
C SER A 220 22.67 6.55 18.30
N PRO A 221 22.69 5.61 19.25
CA PRO A 221 23.68 5.65 20.33
C PRO A 221 25.08 5.45 19.75
N LEU A 222 26.05 6.13 20.34
CA LEU A 222 27.45 6.11 19.93
C LEU A 222 28.31 5.39 20.98
N PRO A 223 29.50 4.86 20.60
CA PRO A 223 30.34 4.05 21.49
C PRO A 223 30.80 4.75 22.77
N ASP A 224 30.72 6.07 22.80
CA ASP A 224 31.25 6.96 23.81
C ASP A 224 30.20 7.53 24.76
N ARG A 225 29.02 6.88 24.86
CA ARG A 225 27.86 7.35 25.64
C ARG A 225 27.23 8.65 25.13
N THR A 226 27.57 9.10 23.92
CA THR A 226 26.83 10.16 23.23
C THR A 226 25.77 9.57 22.30
N CYS A 227 24.85 10.40 21.81
CA CYS A 227 23.83 9.98 20.85
C CYS A 227 23.81 10.92 19.64
N GLY A 228 23.93 10.37 18.45
CA GLY A 228 23.73 11.09 17.21
C GLY A 228 22.24 11.18 16.86
N LEU A 229 21.79 12.33 16.39
CA LEU A 229 20.42 12.55 15.96
C LEU A 229 20.38 13.15 14.55
N ALA A 230 19.45 12.65 13.73
CA ALA A 230 19.13 13.22 12.43
C ALA A 230 17.62 13.50 12.36
N LEU A 231 17.28 14.75 12.06
CA LEU A 231 15.91 15.20 11.86
C LEU A 231 15.74 15.59 10.39
N ILE A 232 14.79 14.96 9.71
CA ILE A 232 14.58 15.07 8.27
C ILE A 232 13.19 15.65 8.04
N ASP A 233 13.08 16.79 7.35
CA ASP A 233 11.78 17.30 6.93
C ASP A 233 11.24 16.50 5.75
N ILE A 234 10.13 15.77 5.98
CA ILE A 234 9.47 14.92 4.99
C ILE A 234 8.12 15.48 4.54
N THR A 235 7.82 16.74 4.90
CA THR A 235 6.52 17.37 4.61
C THR A 235 6.22 17.40 3.12
N GLU A 236 7.18 17.85 2.30
CA GLU A 236 7.01 17.91 0.84
C GLU A 236 6.91 16.52 0.21
N ALA A 237 7.69 15.56 0.73
CA ALA A 237 7.67 14.18 0.26
C ALA A 237 6.29 13.53 0.49
N ILE A 238 5.70 13.71 1.68
CA ILE A 238 4.34 13.23 1.98
C ILE A 238 3.31 13.93 1.09
N ALA A 239 3.43 15.24 0.92
CA ALA A 239 2.48 16.00 0.09
C ALA A 239 2.56 15.61 -1.39
N GLU A 240 3.75 15.34 -1.91
CA GLU A 240 3.94 14.89 -3.29
C GLU A 240 3.45 13.47 -3.51
N GLU A 241 3.70 12.58 -2.55
CA GLU A 241 3.18 11.21 -2.59
C GLU A 241 1.64 11.21 -2.60
N ARG A 242 1.01 12.01 -1.73
CA ARG A 242 -0.45 12.22 -1.76
C ARG A 242 -0.93 12.77 -3.10
N ARG A 243 -0.22 13.75 -3.68
CA ARG A 243 -0.53 14.31 -5.01
C ARG A 243 -0.43 13.24 -6.10
N ARG A 244 0.57 12.36 -6.02
CA ARG A 244 0.78 11.26 -6.98
C ARG A 244 -0.33 10.21 -6.87
N GLN A 245 -0.65 9.77 -5.65
CA GLN A 245 -1.75 8.83 -5.39
C GLN A 245 -3.08 9.39 -5.89
N LYS A 246 -3.35 10.68 -5.65
CA LYS A 246 -4.53 11.35 -6.18
C LYS A 246 -4.56 11.37 -7.70
N LYS A 247 -3.45 11.73 -8.36
CA LYS A 247 -3.34 11.72 -9.83
C LYS A 247 -3.56 10.33 -10.42
N GLU A 248 -3.03 9.30 -9.76
CA GLU A 248 -3.23 7.91 -10.16
C GLU A 248 -4.72 7.53 -10.03
N TRP A 249 -5.33 7.79 -8.88
CA TRP A 249 -6.77 7.60 -8.67
C TRP A 249 -7.63 8.31 -9.73
N ASP A 250 -7.33 9.57 -10.02
CA ASP A 250 -8.05 10.38 -11.01
C ASP A 250 -7.91 9.78 -12.42
N LEU A 251 -6.72 9.28 -12.78
CA LEU A 251 -6.50 8.59 -14.05
C LEU A 251 -7.33 7.30 -14.15
N TYR A 252 -7.32 6.46 -13.11
CA TYR A 252 -8.14 5.24 -13.07
C TYR A 252 -9.64 5.56 -13.18
N LYS A 253 -10.11 6.57 -12.45
CA LYS A 253 -11.49 7.05 -12.52
C LYS A 253 -11.87 7.47 -13.96
N GLN A 254 -11.01 8.23 -14.64
CA GLN A 254 -11.22 8.66 -16.02
C GLN A 254 -11.24 7.49 -17.02
N VAL A 255 -10.28 6.57 -16.91
CA VAL A 255 -10.17 5.42 -17.82
C VAL A 255 -11.39 4.51 -17.69
N LEU A 256 -11.79 4.17 -16.45
CA LEU A 256 -12.93 3.29 -16.23
C LEU A 256 -14.25 3.93 -16.67
N ALA A 257 -14.44 5.22 -16.38
CA ALA A 257 -15.60 5.96 -16.86
C ALA A 257 -15.64 5.96 -18.39
N SER A 258 -14.53 6.28 -19.06
CA SER A 258 -14.46 6.33 -20.53
C SER A 258 -14.69 4.95 -21.18
N VAL A 259 -14.07 3.88 -20.67
CA VAL A 259 -14.20 2.53 -21.25
C VAL A 259 -15.60 1.94 -21.03
N THR A 260 -16.30 2.38 -19.99
CA THR A 260 -17.66 1.91 -19.69
C THR A 260 -18.78 2.83 -20.18
N GLY A 261 -18.44 3.96 -20.84
CA GLY A 261 -19.42 4.96 -21.25
C GLY A 261 -20.15 5.59 -20.06
N ASP A 262 -19.39 5.98 -19.03
CA ASP A 262 -19.84 6.56 -17.75
C ASP A 262 -20.74 5.65 -16.89
N LYS A 263 -20.81 4.36 -17.24
CA LYS A 263 -21.54 3.37 -16.45
C LYS A 263 -20.82 2.96 -15.18
N LEU A 264 -19.49 2.91 -15.17
CA LEU A 264 -18.69 2.62 -13.97
C LEU A 264 -17.96 3.87 -13.53
N VAL A 265 -18.22 4.34 -12.30
CA VAL A 265 -17.59 5.54 -11.75
C VAL A 265 -16.97 5.22 -10.40
N LEU A 266 -15.70 5.57 -10.23
CA LEU A 266 -15.04 5.50 -8.93
C LEU A 266 -15.38 6.74 -8.10
N LEU A 267 -15.71 6.52 -6.83
CA LEU A 267 -16.02 7.57 -5.87
C LEU A 267 -15.03 7.58 -4.71
N THR A 268 -14.74 8.76 -4.19
CA THR A 268 -14.16 8.92 -2.85
C THR A 268 -15.23 8.73 -1.78
N ASP A 269 -14.82 8.51 -0.52
CA ASP A 269 -15.77 8.44 0.61
C ASP A 269 -16.56 9.75 0.77
N GLU A 270 -15.95 10.91 0.50
CA GLU A 270 -16.61 12.22 0.53
C GLU A 270 -17.70 12.33 -0.54
N GLU A 271 -17.38 11.94 -1.79
CA GLU A 271 -18.36 11.96 -2.89
C GLU A 271 -19.53 11.01 -2.60
N LEU A 272 -19.24 9.83 -2.06
CA LEU A 272 -20.27 8.87 -1.66
C LEU A 272 -21.16 9.40 -0.53
N PHE A 273 -20.58 10.08 0.46
CA PHE A 273 -21.33 10.65 1.57
C PHE A 273 -22.34 11.70 1.09
N VAL A 274 -21.91 12.60 0.19
CA VAL A 274 -22.81 13.58 -0.44
C VAL A 274 -23.92 12.86 -1.21
N LEU A 275 -23.55 11.88 -2.03
CA LEU A 275 -24.48 11.10 -2.84
C LEU A 275 -25.59 10.45 -2.01
N ILE A 276 -25.25 9.82 -0.89
CA ILE A 276 -26.21 9.14 -0.01
C ILE A 276 -27.20 10.12 0.63
N ARG A 277 -26.75 11.34 0.98
CA ARG A 277 -27.59 12.34 1.65
C ARG A 277 -28.66 12.97 0.75
N GLU A 278 -28.48 12.91 -0.56
CA GLU A 278 -29.43 13.49 -1.52
C GLU A 278 -30.70 12.65 -1.72
N GLY A 279 -30.75 11.42 -1.19
CA GLY A 279 -31.89 10.50 -1.38
C GLY A 279 -32.70 10.22 -0.12
N GLU A 280 -33.98 9.90 -0.31
CA GLU A 280 -34.83 9.37 0.74
C GLU A 280 -34.57 7.87 0.93
N MET A 281 -34.25 7.43 2.15
CA MET A 281 -34.07 6.01 2.44
C MET A 281 -35.43 5.30 2.44
N LEU A 282 -35.57 4.27 1.61
CA LEU A 282 -36.78 3.46 1.50
C LEU A 282 -36.73 2.20 2.37
N ALA A 283 -35.57 1.54 2.43
CA ALA A 283 -35.38 0.31 3.19
C ALA A 283 -33.90 0.01 3.44
N ALA A 284 -33.62 -0.75 4.49
CA ALA A 284 -32.31 -1.36 4.74
C ALA A 284 -32.49 -2.85 5.02
N ILE A 285 -31.67 -3.69 4.39
CA ILE A 285 -31.71 -5.15 4.51
C ILE A 285 -30.30 -5.64 4.83
N ASP A 286 -30.16 -6.35 5.95
CA ASP A 286 -28.93 -7.05 6.28
C ASP A 286 -28.83 -8.38 5.51
N VAL A 287 -27.63 -8.69 5.05
CA VAL A 287 -27.28 -9.92 4.34
C VAL A 287 -26.11 -10.56 5.07
N ARG A 288 -26.40 -11.60 5.88
CA ARG A 288 -25.41 -12.29 6.71
C ARG A 288 -25.22 -13.75 6.31
N ALA A 289 -26.23 -14.35 5.69
CA ALA A 289 -26.20 -15.73 5.20
C ALA A 289 -26.84 -15.86 3.80
N PRO A 290 -26.54 -16.95 3.05
CA PRO A 290 -27.11 -17.17 1.72
C PRO A 290 -28.64 -17.14 1.66
N GLU A 291 -29.32 -17.53 2.73
CA GLU A 291 -30.78 -17.53 2.85
C GLU A 291 -31.36 -16.11 2.80
N ASP A 292 -30.59 -15.12 3.27
CA ASP A 292 -30.97 -13.70 3.26
C ASP A 292 -31.08 -13.14 1.83
N LEU A 293 -30.40 -13.74 0.85
CA LEU A 293 -30.51 -13.33 -0.56
C LEU A 293 -31.94 -13.53 -1.09
N SER A 294 -32.62 -14.60 -0.65
CA SER A 294 -34.01 -14.83 -1.04
C SER A 294 -34.96 -13.82 -0.39
N ARG A 295 -34.66 -13.40 0.84
CA ARG A 295 -35.41 -12.33 1.53
C ARG A 295 -35.15 -10.97 0.87
N LEU A 296 -33.91 -10.66 0.54
CA LEU A 296 -33.51 -9.45 -0.16
C LEU A 296 -34.30 -9.27 -1.45
N ARG A 297 -34.40 -10.31 -2.29
CA ARG A 297 -35.17 -10.24 -3.55
C ARG A 297 -36.65 -9.92 -3.33
N ARG A 298 -37.28 -10.50 -2.30
CA ARG A 298 -38.69 -10.24 -1.97
C ARG A 298 -38.89 -8.80 -1.46
N GLU A 299 -38.04 -8.34 -0.55
CA GLU A 299 -38.13 -6.98 -0.01
C GLU A 299 -37.84 -5.93 -1.08
N CYS A 300 -36.82 -6.12 -1.92
CA CYS A 300 -36.54 -5.22 -3.04
C CYS A 300 -37.73 -5.12 -3.98
N ARG A 301 -38.39 -6.24 -4.33
CA ARG A 301 -39.60 -6.21 -5.15
C ARG A 301 -40.71 -5.40 -4.47
N ARG A 302 -41.01 -5.69 -3.21
CA ARG A 302 -42.05 -4.99 -2.43
C ARG A 302 -41.83 -3.48 -2.38
N VAL A 303 -40.57 -3.03 -2.28
CA VAL A 303 -40.20 -1.61 -2.17
C VAL A 303 -40.15 -0.92 -3.52
N LEU A 304 -39.65 -1.59 -4.56
CA LEU A 304 -39.40 -0.98 -5.88
C LEU A 304 -40.60 -1.06 -6.84
N GLU A 305 -41.48 -2.04 -6.69
CA GLU A 305 -42.67 -2.22 -7.55
C GLU A 305 -43.63 -1.01 -7.47
N PRO A 306 -43.95 -0.43 -6.28
CA PRO A 306 -44.78 0.76 -6.18
C PRO A 306 -44.19 2.02 -6.83
N LEU A 307 -42.89 2.02 -7.15
CA LEU A 307 -42.23 3.16 -7.79
C LEU A 307 -42.56 3.25 -9.28
N GLY A 308 -43.25 2.26 -9.87
CA GLY A 308 -43.70 2.30 -11.26
C GLY A 308 -42.63 1.88 -12.29
N MET A 309 -41.64 1.11 -11.85
CA MET A 309 -40.61 0.55 -12.74
C MET A 309 -41.18 -0.59 -13.59
N ALA A 310 -40.90 -0.62 -14.89
CA ALA A 310 -41.38 -1.69 -15.77
C ALA A 310 -40.87 -3.08 -15.31
N ASP A 311 -41.71 -4.12 -15.38
CA ASP A 311 -41.43 -5.46 -14.83
C ASP A 311 -40.07 -6.03 -15.24
N LYS A 312 -39.71 -5.91 -16.53
CA LYS A 312 -38.43 -6.37 -17.05
C LYS A 312 -37.25 -5.62 -16.41
N ARG A 313 -37.39 -4.31 -16.19
CA ARG A 313 -36.36 -3.44 -15.60
C ARG A 313 -36.23 -3.71 -14.10
N LEU A 314 -37.35 -3.88 -13.41
CA LEU A 314 -37.39 -4.30 -12.01
C LEU A 314 -36.68 -5.64 -11.80
N LEU A 315 -36.95 -6.63 -12.66
CA LEU A 315 -36.28 -7.92 -12.60
C LEU A 315 -34.76 -7.80 -12.82
N GLN A 316 -34.32 -7.04 -13.83
CA GLN A 316 -32.90 -6.79 -14.08
C GLN A 316 -32.23 -6.13 -12.88
N TYR A 317 -32.88 -5.13 -12.28
CA TYR A 317 -32.31 -4.43 -11.14
C TYR A 317 -32.19 -5.35 -9.93
N ILE A 318 -33.21 -6.16 -9.63
CA ILE A 318 -33.15 -7.16 -8.56
C ILE A 318 -32.03 -8.17 -8.79
N VAL A 319 -31.79 -8.61 -10.03
CA VAL A 319 -30.65 -9.49 -10.35
C VAL A 319 -29.32 -8.80 -10.03
N ALA A 320 -29.15 -7.54 -10.41
CA ALA A 320 -27.95 -6.78 -10.10
C ALA A 320 -27.73 -6.61 -8.59
N LEU A 321 -28.79 -6.30 -7.83
CA LEU A 321 -28.74 -6.22 -6.37
C LEU A 321 -28.37 -7.54 -5.71
N ASN A 322 -28.89 -8.65 -6.26
CA ASN A 322 -28.58 -9.97 -5.76
C ASN A 322 -27.13 -10.37 -6.02
N GLU A 323 -26.55 -9.99 -7.17
CA GLU A 323 -25.13 -10.17 -7.45
C GLU A 323 -24.26 -9.33 -6.50
N ALA A 324 -24.60 -8.05 -6.32
CA ALA A 324 -23.91 -7.17 -5.39
C ALA A 324 -23.92 -7.72 -3.95
N ALA A 325 -25.08 -8.13 -3.46
CA ALA A 325 -25.22 -8.75 -2.14
C ALA A 325 -24.55 -10.12 -2.04
N SER A 326 -24.50 -10.90 -3.12
CA SER A 326 -23.73 -12.14 -3.13
C SER A 326 -22.23 -11.88 -2.99
N ASN A 327 -21.74 -10.78 -3.59
CA ASN A 327 -20.33 -10.40 -3.45
C ASN A 327 -19.97 -10.06 -2.00
N THR A 328 -20.87 -9.43 -1.23
CA THR A 328 -20.59 -9.13 0.19
C THR A 328 -20.41 -10.41 1.03
N LEU A 329 -21.16 -11.47 0.73
CA LEU A 329 -20.99 -12.78 1.37
C LEU A 329 -19.75 -13.54 0.92
N LYS A 330 -19.35 -13.40 -0.36
CA LYS A 330 -18.19 -14.11 -0.93
C LYS A 330 -16.86 -13.45 -0.55
N HIS A 331 -16.84 -12.12 -0.52
CA HIS A 331 -15.64 -11.32 -0.36
C HIS A 331 -15.51 -10.71 1.05
N GLY A 332 -16.61 -10.59 1.79
CA GLY A 332 -16.63 -10.13 3.19
C GLY A 332 -17.32 -11.13 4.14
N SER A 333 -17.69 -10.65 5.33
CA SER A 333 -18.42 -11.39 6.36
C SER A 333 -19.94 -11.16 6.31
N GLY A 334 -20.44 -10.70 5.16
CA GLY A 334 -21.79 -10.16 5.00
C GLY A 334 -21.78 -8.63 4.83
N GLY A 335 -22.97 -8.06 4.72
CA GLY A 335 -23.12 -6.64 4.44
C GLY A 335 -24.55 -6.13 4.59
N THR A 336 -24.75 -4.87 4.26
CA THR A 336 -26.07 -4.22 4.28
C THR A 336 -26.39 -3.68 2.90
N VAL A 337 -27.63 -3.91 2.45
CA VAL A 337 -28.20 -3.32 1.25
C VAL A 337 -29.22 -2.27 1.65
N THR A 338 -28.98 -1.02 1.28
CA THR A 338 -29.87 0.10 1.58
C THR A 338 -30.43 0.67 0.28
N LEU A 339 -31.75 0.74 0.18
CA LEU A 339 -32.47 1.30 -0.96
C LEU A 339 -32.82 2.76 -0.68
N TYR A 340 -32.57 3.60 -1.67
CA TYR A 340 -32.86 5.02 -1.67
C TYR A 340 -33.67 5.40 -2.91
N ARG A 341 -34.58 6.34 -2.72
CA ARG A 341 -35.16 7.13 -3.80
C ARG A 341 -34.29 8.38 -3.95
N ALA A 342 -33.46 8.43 -4.99
CA ALA A 342 -32.61 9.60 -5.24
C ALA A 342 -33.45 10.78 -5.75
N ASN A 343 -34.44 10.51 -6.60
CA ASN A 343 -35.47 11.45 -7.02
C ASN A 343 -36.66 10.68 -7.62
N GLU A 344 -37.62 11.39 -8.22
CA GLU A 344 -38.80 10.78 -8.87
C GLU A 344 -38.45 9.77 -9.98
N GLN A 345 -37.29 9.91 -10.62
CA GLN A 345 -36.88 9.12 -11.78
C GLN A 345 -35.77 8.12 -11.48
N VAL A 346 -35.07 8.22 -10.34
CA VAL A 346 -33.87 7.42 -10.06
C VAL A 346 -33.99 6.72 -8.70
N CYS A 347 -33.83 5.40 -8.74
CA CYS A 347 -33.63 4.56 -7.58
C CYS A 347 -32.14 4.24 -7.44
N ARG A 348 -31.68 4.20 -6.19
CA ARG A 348 -30.30 3.90 -5.84
C ARG A 348 -30.28 2.81 -4.78
N ALA A 349 -29.37 1.86 -4.93
CA ALA A 349 -29.09 0.89 -3.89
C ALA A 349 -27.63 1.00 -3.50
N VAL A 350 -27.36 1.09 -2.20
CA VAL A 350 -26.02 1.09 -1.63
C VAL A 350 -25.82 -0.26 -0.99
N VAL A 351 -24.85 -1.01 -1.50
CA VAL A 351 -24.43 -2.30 -0.96
C VAL A 351 -23.08 -2.10 -0.31
N HIS A 352 -23.00 -2.40 0.98
CA HIS A 352 -21.80 -2.19 1.79
C HIS A 352 -21.34 -3.50 2.42
N ASP A 353 -20.07 -3.82 2.27
CA ASP A 353 -19.38 -4.86 3.02
C ASP A 353 -18.23 -4.27 3.86
N GLN A 354 -17.79 -5.04 4.85
CA GLN A 354 -16.62 -4.74 5.69
C GLN A 354 -15.43 -5.64 5.31
N GLY A 355 -15.30 -5.98 4.03
CA GLY A 355 -14.20 -6.79 3.51
C GLY A 355 -12.88 -6.02 3.38
N GLY A 356 -11.87 -6.65 2.79
CA GLY A 356 -10.54 -6.03 2.58
C GLY A 356 -10.46 -4.98 1.46
N GLY A 357 -11.58 -4.67 0.82
CA GLY A 357 -11.61 -3.79 -0.36
C GLY A 357 -11.18 -4.49 -1.66
N ILE A 358 -11.08 -3.70 -2.73
CA ILE A 358 -10.59 -4.08 -4.05
C ILE A 358 -9.36 -3.23 -4.35
N ASP A 359 -8.25 -3.89 -4.67
CA ASP A 359 -7.02 -3.19 -5.05
C ASP A 359 -7.19 -2.39 -6.34
N LEU A 360 -6.63 -1.17 -6.35
CA LEU A 360 -6.75 -0.24 -7.48
C LEU A 360 -6.23 -0.84 -8.80
N GLU A 361 -5.11 -1.57 -8.73
CA GLU A 361 -4.49 -2.21 -9.90
C GLU A 361 -5.33 -3.39 -10.43
N GLU A 362 -6.07 -4.06 -9.56
CA GLU A 362 -6.94 -5.17 -9.92
C GLU A 362 -8.31 -4.72 -10.41
N LEU A 363 -8.70 -3.49 -10.07
CA LEU A 363 -10.04 -2.97 -10.31
C LEU A 363 -10.46 -2.99 -11.80
N PRO A 364 -9.61 -2.62 -12.78
CA PRO A 364 -9.96 -2.78 -14.20
C PRO A 364 -10.21 -4.24 -14.59
N ARG A 365 -9.44 -5.19 -14.04
CA ARG A 365 -9.61 -6.61 -14.34
C ARG A 365 -10.88 -7.15 -13.70
N ALA A 366 -11.10 -6.84 -12.42
CA ALA A 366 -12.26 -7.28 -11.65
C ALA A 366 -13.59 -6.73 -12.21
N THR A 367 -13.56 -5.56 -12.84
CA THR A 367 -14.78 -4.90 -13.34
C THR A 367 -15.04 -5.09 -14.83
N LEU A 368 -13.98 -5.20 -15.66
CA LEU A 368 -14.13 -5.22 -17.13
C LEU A 368 -13.87 -6.60 -17.76
N ILE A 369 -13.12 -7.50 -17.11
CA ILE A 369 -12.82 -8.82 -17.67
C ILE A 369 -13.86 -9.81 -17.18
N GLN A 370 -14.73 -10.24 -18.09
CA GLN A 370 -15.68 -11.30 -17.83
C GLN A 370 -14.93 -12.60 -17.49
N GLY A 371 -15.28 -13.23 -16.37
CA GLY A 371 -14.59 -14.45 -15.92
C GLY A 371 -13.46 -14.21 -14.92
N TYR A 372 -13.04 -12.96 -14.70
CA TYR A 372 -11.97 -12.65 -13.76
C TYR A 372 -12.50 -12.67 -12.32
N SER A 373 -11.91 -13.52 -11.48
CA SER A 373 -12.21 -13.62 -10.06
C SER A 373 -10.98 -14.04 -9.29
N THR A 374 -10.72 -13.38 -8.16
CA THR A 374 -9.60 -13.69 -7.26
C THR A 374 -9.93 -14.81 -6.25
N ARG A 375 -11.19 -15.24 -6.19
CA ARG A 375 -11.69 -16.44 -5.47
C ARG A 375 -12.51 -17.32 -6.42
N ASN A 376 -12.73 -18.60 -6.12
CA ASN A 376 -13.50 -19.54 -6.95
C ASN A 376 -14.95 -19.07 -7.22
N SER A 377 -15.12 -18.16 -8.18
CA SER A 377 -16.39 -17.61 -8.64
C SER A 377 -16.32 -17.41 -10.16
N LEU A 378 -17.48 -17.31 -10.80
CA LEU A 378 -17.55 -17.16 -12.25
C LEU A 378 -17.01 -15.80 -12.75
N GLY A 379 -16.71 -14.83 -11.89
CA GLY A 379 -16.16 -13.53 -12.31
C GLY A 379 -17.09 -12.72 -13.23
N VAL A 380 -18.41 -12.94 -13.14
CA VAL A 380 -19.42 -12.31 -14.02
C VAL A 380 -20.22 -11.22 -13.28
N GLY A 381 -20.07 -11.10 -11.96
CA GLY A 381 -20.91 -10.23 -11.12
C GLY A 381 -20.92 -8.77 -11.58
N PHE A 382 -19.74 -8.17 -11.78
CA PHE A 382 -19.64 -6.78 -12.27
C PHE A 382 -20.23 -6.59 -13.66
N HIS A 383 -20.04 -7.55 -14.56
CA HIS A 383 -20.62 -7.50 -15.90
C HIS A 383 -22.15 -7.57 -15.87
N VAL A 384 -22.74 -8.39 -14.99
CA VAL A 384 -24.20 -8.42 -14.78
C VAL A 384 -24.69 -7.07 -14.28
N MET A 385 -24.03 -6.51 -13.26
CA MET A 385 -24.42 -5.21 -12.69
C MET A 385 -24.33 -4.08 -13.74
N LEU A 386 -23.25 -4.01 -14.53
CA LEU A 386 -23.08 -3.02 -15.60
C LEU A 386 -24.10 -3.15 -16.74
N ARG A 387 -24.59 -4.36 -16.99
CA ARG A 387 -25.62 -4.62 -18.00
C ARG A 387 -27.02 -4.28 -17.48
N CYS A 388 -27.28 -4.55 -16.21
CA CYS A 388 -28.60 -4.43 -15.60
C CYS A 388 -28.90 -3.04 -15.01
N CYS A 389 -27.88 -2.26 -14.64
CA CYS A 389 -28.02 -0.92 -14.08
C CYS A 389 -27.69 0.17 -15.09
N ASP A 390 -28.14 1.39 -14.82
CA ASP A 390 -27.77 2.57 -15.61
C ASP A 390 -26.35 3.02 -15.24
N ARG A 391 -26.06 3.07 -13.94
CA ARG A 391 -24.74 3.40 -13.41
C ARG A 391 -24.39 2.53 -12.22
N LEU A 392 -23.11 2.29 -12.07
CA LEU A 392 -22.46 1.56 -11.02
C LEU A 392 -21.38 2.47 -10.45
N LEU A 393 -21.53 2.90 -9.21
CA LEU A 393 -20.53 3.71 -8.53
C LEU A 393 -19.83 2.88 -7.46
N LEU A 394 -18.51 2.92 -7.44
CA LEU A 394 -17.69 2.07 -6.60
C LEU A 394 -16.78 2.92 -5.72
N CYS A 395 -16.88 2.71 -4.41
CA CYS A 395 -15.96 3.23 -3.42
C CYS A 395 -15.37 2.03 -2.70
N SER A 396 -14.06 1.88 -2.68
CA SER A 396 -13.41 0.74 -2.03
C SER A 396 -12.14 1.20 -1.33
N SER A 397 -11.94 0.71 -0.12
CA SER A 397 -10.76 0.95 0.69
C SER A 397 -10.47 -0.27 1.58
N SER A 398 -9.41 -0.22 2.37
CA SER A 398 -9.10 -1.27 3.34
C SER A 398 -10.17 -1.46 4.42
N ALA A 399 -11.14 -0.54 4.53
CA ALA A 399 -12.26 -0.63 5.46
C ALA A 399 -13.49 -1.35 4.89
N GLY A 400 -13.48 -1.70 3.60
CA GLY A 400 -14.60 -2.35 2.93
C GLY A 400 -14.90 -1.80 1.54
N THR A 401 -15.87 -2.43 0.88
CA THR A 401 -16.37 -1.97 -0.41
C THR A 401 -17.81 -1.48 -0.29
N LYS A 402 -18.07 -0.34 -0.92
CA LYS A 402 -19.40 0.26 -1.07
C LYS A 402 -19.70 0.36 -2.56
N LEU A 403 -20.75 -0.34 -2.98
CA LEU A 403 -21.21 -0.37 -4.35
C LEU A 403 -22.58 0.29 -4.45
N VAL A 404 -22.69 1.26 -5.34
CA VAL A 404 -23.90 2.02 -5.58
C VAL A 404 -24.46 1.62 -6.94
N LEU A 405 -25.66 1.06 -6.97
CA LEU A 405 -26.35 0.66 -8.19
C LEU A 405 -27.49 1.64 -8.46
N GLU A 406 -27.37 2.45 -9.53
CA GLU A 406 -28.40 3.38 -9.96
C GLU A 406 -29.25 2.80 -11.09
N CYS A 407 -30.56 2.93 -10.96
CA CYS A 407 -31.53 2.48 -11.94
C CYS A 407 -32.63 3.53 -12.11
N ARG A 408 -32.91 3.93 -13.35
CA ARG A 408 -34.04 4.78 -13.67
C ARG A 408 -35.34 4.00 -13.58
N VAL A 409 -36.35 4.65 -13.01
CA VAL A 409 -37.71 4.14 -12.88
C VAL A 409 -38.38 4.05 -14.26
N GLN A 410 -38.17 5.05 -15.12
CA GLN A 410 -38.65 5.08 -16.49
C GLN A 410 -37.47 5.05 -17.47
N PRO A 411 -37.54 4.27 -18.57
CA PRO A 411 -36.54 4.32 -19.63
C PRO A 411 -36.55 5.68 -20.34
N LEU A 412 -35.40 6.05 -20.93
CA LEU A 412 -35.27 7.22 -21.81
C LEU A 412 -36.09 7.08 -23.08
#